data_AF-A0A1E3YLN7-F1
#
_entry.id   AF-A0A1E3YLN7-F1
#
_cell.length_a   1.000
_cell.length_b   1.000
_cell.length_c   1.000
_cell.angle_alpha   90.00
_cell.angle_beta   90.00
_cell.angle_gamma   90.00
#
_symmetry.space_group_name_H-M   'P 1'
#
loop_
_entity.id
_entity.type
_entity.pdbx_description
1 polymer ?
#
loop_
_entity_poly.entity_id
_entity_poly.type
_entity_poly.pdbx_seq_one_letter_code
_entity_poly.pdbx_strand_id
1 'polypeptide(L)' 'MPDWRALVRVRLATAGLDPVDELDVVEELAQHVEDRYAYLCSQGWTGEEAEKMSLAELDDAGLIDDLGNALGGS' A
#
# COMPACT_ATOMS: atom_id res chain seq x y z
N MET A 1 -8.87 12.92 2.02
CA MET A 1 -7.91 11.81 2.04
C MET A 1 -7.00 11.96 0.84
N PRO A 2 -5.70 11.68 0.98
CA PRO A 2 -4.76 11.71 -0.13
C PRO A 2 -5.12 10.66 -1.18
N ASP A 3 -4.59 10.82 -2.40
CA ASP A 3 -4.80 9.85 -3.48
C ASP A 3 -3.90 8.62 -3.26
N TRP A 4 -4.39 7.67 -2.45
CA TRP A 4 -3.65 6.46 -2.08
C TRP A 4 -3.25 5.63 -3.30
N ARG A 5 -4.11 5.53 -4.31
CA ARG A 5 -3.82 4.82 -5.56
C ARG A 5 -2.65 5.45 -6.30
N ALA A 6 -2.59 6.77 -6.39
CA ALA A 6 -1.45 7.45 -6.99
C ALA A 6 -0.15 7.24 -6.19
N LEU A 7 -0.22 7.31 -4.85
CA LEU A 7 0.94 7.12 -3.97
C LEU A 7 1.49 5.69 -4.01
N VAL A 8 0.61 4.69 -4.05
CA VAL A 8 0.95 3.27 -4.18
C VAL A 8 1.54 2.99 -5.56
N ARG A 9 0.92 3.51 -6.63
CA ARG A 9 1.40 3.33 -8.01
C ARG A 9 2.82 3.88 -8.19
N VAL A 10 3.11 5.08 -7.68
CA VAL A 10 4.47 5.66 -7.77
C VAL A 10 5.51 4.77 -7.09
N ARG A 11 5.15 4.11 -5.98
CA ARG A 11 6.04 3.19 -5.26
C ARG A 11 6.21 1.87 -6.01
N LEU A 12 5.13 1.25 -6.48
CA LEU A 12 5.18 0.00 -7.24
C LEU A 12 5.84 0.13 -8.61
N ALA A 13 5.77 1.31 -9.24
CA ALA A 13 6.49 1.60 -10.47
C ALA A 13 8.02 1.42 -10.31
N THR A 14 8.55 1.55 -9.09
CA THR A 14 9.97 1.27 -8.80
C THR A 14 10.27 -0.22 -8.58
N ALA A 15 9.25 -1.04 -8.33
CA ALA A 15 9.37 -2.49 -8.12
C ALA A 15 9.37 -3.31 -9.43
N GLY A 16 8.94 -2.72 -10.55
CA GLY A 16 9.06 -3.34 -11.88
C GLY A 16 8.06 -4.48 -12.14
N LEU A 17 6.85 -4.40 -11.56
CA LEU A 17 5.75 -5.35 -11.80
C LEU A 17 5.22 -5.25 -13.24
N ASP A 18 4.56 -6.31 -13.71
CA ASP A 18 3.83 -6.28 -14.99
C ASP A 18 2.63 -5.32 -14.89
N PRO A 19 2.29 -4.54 -15.93
CA PRO A 19 1.20 -3.55 -15.88
C PRO A 19 -0.18 -4.11 -15.54
N VAL A 20 -0.44 -5.39 -15.87
CA VAL A 20 -1.71 -6.05 -15.53
C VAL A 20 -1.79 -6.35 -14.04
N ASP A 21 -0.74 -6.95 -13.49
CA ASP A 21 -0.66 -7.26 -12.06
C ASP A 21 -0.55 -5.98 -11.22
N GLU A 22 0.08 -4.93 -11.75
CA GLU A 22 0.22 -3.64 -11.09
C GLU A 22 -1.14 -3.00 -10.78
N LEU A 23 -2.13 -3.11 -11.67
CA LEU A 23 -3.41 -2.43 -11.49
C LEU A 23 -4.23 -3.03 -10.35
N ASP A 24 -4.30 -4.36 -10.28
CA ASP A 24 -5.00 -5.08 -9.22
C ASP A 24 -4.25 -4.93 -7.88
N VAL A 25 -2.92 -5.04 -7.89
CA VAL A 25 -2.08 -4.83 -6.70
C VAL A 25 -2.16 -3.39 -6.19
N VAL A 26 -2.22 -2.39 -7.08
CA VAL A 26 -2.42 -0.98 -6.69
C VAL A 26 -3.75 -0.78 -5.97
N GLU A 27 -4.82 -1.42 -6.45
CA GLU A 27 -6.15 -1.29 -5.85
C GLU A 27 -6.19 -1.92 -4.46
N GLU A 28 -5.67 -3.13 -4.31
CA GLU A 28 -5.61 -3.83 -3.03
C GLU A 28 -4.74 -3.08 -2.00
N LEU A 29 -3.55 -2.63 -2.41
CA LEU A 29 -2.65 -1.89 -1.52
C LEU A 29 -3.20 -0.50 -1.17
N ALA A 30 -3.88 0.18 -2.10
CA ALA A 30 -4.52 1.45 -1.79
C ALA A 30 -5.63 1.28 -0.76
N GLN A 31 -6.46 0.24 -0.89
CA GLN A 31 -7.49 -0.10 0.08
C GLN A 31 -6.88 -0.41 1.47
N HIS A 32 -5.81 -1.21 1.52
CA HIS A 32 -5.12 -1.55 2.76
C HIS A 32 -4.55 -0.31 3.48
N VAL A 33 -3.88 0.57 2.73
CA VAL A 33 -3.28 1.80 3.27
C VAL A 33 -4.36 2.76 3.77
N GLU A 34 -5.48 2.86 3.06
CA GLU A 34 -6.63 3.66 3.47
C GLU A 34 -7.23 3.14 4.78
N ASP A 35 -7.42 1.83 4.89
CA ASP A 35 -7.92 1.18 6.12
C ASP A 35 -6.96 1.38 7.30
N ARG A 36 -5.65 1.25 7.06
CA ARG A 36 -4.61 1.52 8.06
C ARG A 36 -4.62 2.97 8.51
N TYR A 37 -4.72 3.91 7.58
CA TYR A 37 -4.78 5.34 7.88
C TYR A 37 -6.00 5.65 8.75
N ALA A 38 -7.19 5.15 8.36
CA ALA A 38 -8.41 5.33 9.12
C ALA A 38 -8.30 4.72 10.53
N TYR A 39 -7.69 3.54 10.65
CA TYR A 39 -7.39 2.92 11.93
C TYR A 39 -6.47 3.81 12.79
N LEU A 40 -5.34 4.29 12.27
CA LEU A 40 -4.42 5.14 13.02
C LEU A 40 -5.06 6.47 13.45
N CYS A 41 -5.84 7.10 12.57
CA CYS A 41 -6.60 8.28 12.95
C CYS A 41 -7.60 7.98 14.08
N SER A 42 -8.26 6.81 14.06
CA SER A 42 -9.16 6.38 15.14
C SER A 42 -8.43 6.14 16.48
N GLN A 43 -7.15 5.78 16.43
CA GLN A 43 -6.29 5.62 17.61
C GLN A 43 -5.75 6.96 18.15
N GLY A 44 -6.10 8.09 17.51
CA GLY A 44 -5.72 9.44 17.95
C GLY A 44 -4.41 9.96 17.37
N TRP A 45 -3.82 9.27 16.39
CA TRP A 45 -2.67 9.78 15.65
C TRP A 45 -3.07 10.96 14.77
N THR A 46 -2.13 11.90 14.56
CA THR A 46 -2.36 12.98 13.61
C THR A 46 -2.41 12.43 12.18
N GLY A 47 -3.11 13.13 11.27
CA GLY A 47 -3.19 12.69 9.88
C GLY A 47 -1.83 12.53 9.20
N GLU A 48 -0.86 13.38 9.57
CA GLU A 48 0.51 13.34 9.03
C GLU A 48 1.30 12.12 9.53
N GLU A 49 1.16 11.76 10.81
CA GLU A 49 1.76 10.55 11.38
C GLU A 49 1.10 9.29 10.83
N ALA A 50 -0.24 9.29 10.76
CA ALA A 50 -1.01 8.18 10.21
C ALA A 50 -0.64 7.90 8.75
N GLU A 51 -0.51 8.95 7.93
CA GLU A 51 -0.07 8.83 6.53
C GLU A 51 1.35 8.27 6.45
N LYS A 52 2.29 8.83 7.21
CA LYS A 52 3.68 8.36 7.19
C LYS A 52 3.82 6.91 7.62
N MET A 53 3.10 6.50 8.67
CA MET A 53 3.10 5.12 9.15
C MET A 53 2.47 4.16 8.15
N SER A 54 1.34 4.53 7.54
CA SER A 54 0.66 3.68 6.56
C SER A 54 1.49 3.51 5.28
N LEU A 55 2.21 4.55 4.85
CA LEU A 55 3.12 4.47 3.70
C LEU A 55 4.43 3.74 4.03
N ALA A 56 4.93 3.82 5.26
CA ALA A 56 6.12 3.08 5.67
C ALA A 56 5.91 1.57 5.65
N GLU A 57 4.69 1.09 5.87
CA GLU A 57 4.30 -0.33 5.74
C GLU A 57 4.38 -0.83 4.30
N LEU A 58 4.22 0.05 3.30
CA LEU A 58 4.42 -0.28 1.88
C LEU A 58 5.89 -0.38 1.49
N ASP A 59 6.74 0.44 2.12
CA ASP A 59 8.18 0.49 1.85
C ASP A 59 8.93 -0.65 2.58
N ASP A 60 8.32 -1.28 3.59
CA ASP A 60 8.82 -2.48 4.22
C ASP A 60 8.59 -3.68 3.29
N ALA A 61 9.67 -4.20 2.71
CA ALA A 61 9.67 -5.18 1.63
C ALA A 61 8.84 -6.45 1.91
N GLY A 62 8.52 -6.72 3.18
CA GLY A 62 7.69 -7.85 3.59
C GLY A 62 6.25 -7.82 3.05
N LEU A 63 5.64 -6.66 2.79
CA LEU A 63 4.25 -6.60 2.31
C LEU A 63 4.13 -6.98 0.83
N ILE A 64 5.11 -6.55 0.01
CA ILE A 64 5.18 -6.89 -1.42
C ILE A 64 5.56 -8.37 -1.60
N ASP A 65 6.47 -8.89 -0.76
CA ASP A 65 6.81 -10.32 -0.76
C ASP A 65 5.61 -11.21 -0.38
N ASP A 66 4.81 -10.82 0.62
CA ASP A 66 3.65 -11.60 1.06
C ASP A 66 2.55 -11.65 -0.01
N LEU A 67 2.28 -10.53 -0.70
CA LEU A 67 1.34 -10.45 -1.83
C LEU A 67 1.85 -11.15 -3.08
N GLY A 68 3.14 -11.03 -3.41
CA GLY A 68 3.77 -11.76 -4.52
C GLY A 68 3.71 -13.28 -4.32
N ASN A 69 3.84 -13.74 -3.07
CA ASN A 69 3.69 -15.14 -2.70
C ASN A 69 2.21 -15.59 -2.70
N ALA A 70 1.26 -14.71 -2.34
CA ALA A 70 -0.17 -15.00 -2.38
C ALA A 70 -0.74 -15.11 -3.80
N LEU A 71 -0.16 -14.38 -4.78
CA LEU A 71 -0.58 -14.40 -6.18
C LEU A 71 0.24 -15.37 -7.06
N GLY A 72 1.43 -15.79 -6.64
CA GLY A 72 2.31 -16.70 -7.37
C GLY A 72 2.22 -18.19 -7.00
N GLY A 73 1.40 -18.57 -6.02
CA GLY A 73 1.25 -19.95 -5.57
C GLY A 73 0.05 -20.68 -6.20
N SER A 74 0.22 -21.26 -7.38
CA SER A 74 -0.67 -22.29 -7.96
C SER A 74 0.08 -23.60 -8.20
#